data_AF-A0A945ZFF5-F1
#
_entry.id   AF-A0A945ZFF5-F1
#
_cell.length_a   1.000
_cell.length_b   1.000
_cell.length_c   1.000
_cell.angle_alpha   90.00
_cell.angle_beta   90.00
_cell.angle_gamma   90.00
#
_symmetry.space_group_name_H-M   'P 1'
#
loop_
_entity.id
_entity.type
_entity.pdbx_description
1 polymer ?
#
loop_
_entity_poly.entity_id
_entity_poly.type
_entity_poly.pdbx_seq_one_letter_code
_entity_poly.pdbx_strand_id
1 'polypeptide(L)'
;MTIGGTSWFSRFALLLLLILLLILLSGAASAEPKHRILGLGDSLMAGYGLAPGEGFPARLQAALRAKGIDAEVIDAGVSGDTSAGGRARLSWSMAAKPTAAIIELGANDGLRGLDPEETYRNLSAILI
;
A
#
# COMPACT_ATOMS: atom_id res chain seq x y z
N MET A 1 -45.13 46.05 23.09
CA MET A 1 -44.66 44.92 23.92
C MET A 1 -44.91 43.63 23.14
N THR A 2 -43.98 43.25 22.26
CA THR A 2 -44.07 42.03 21.42
C THR A 2 -42.79 41.25 21.60
N ILE A 3 -42.96 39.99 22.01
CA ILE A 3 -41.94 39.12 22.58
C ILE A 3 -41.12 38.49 21.45
N GLY A 4 -39.79 38.56 21.54
CA GLY A 4 -38.83 38.11 20.53
C GLY A 4 -38.71 36.58 20.38
N GLY A 5 -39.80 35.91 20.01
CA GLY A 5 -39.88 34.44 19.93
C GLY A 5 -39.32 33.81 18.64
N THR A 6 -39.08 34.58 17.58
CA THR A 6 -38.67 34.04 16.26
C THR A 6 -37.16 33.85 16.10
N SER A 7 -36.33 34.50 16.92
CA SER A 7 -34.87 34.46 16.77
C SER A 7 -34.25 33.12 17.19
N TRP A 8 -34.85 32.43 18.15
CA TRP A 8 -34.38 31.12 18.62
C TRP A 8 -34.58 30.07 17.53
N PHE A 9 -35.79 29.93 16.99
CA PHE A 9 -36.10 28.92 15.97
C PHE A 9 -35.21 29.05 14.73
N SER A 10 -34.96 30.28 14.27
CA SER A 10 -34.07 30.54 13.14
C SER A 10 -32.62 30.16 13.44
N ARG A 11 -32.12 30.47 14.64
CA ARG A 11 -30.76 30.09 15.08
C ARG A 11 -30.61 28.57 15.19
N PHE A 12 -31.64 27.88 15.67
CA PHE A 12 -31.65 26.43 15.80
C PHE A 12 -31.70 25.73 14.43
N ALA A 13 -32.51 26.24 13.51
CA ALA A 13 -32.57 25.77 12.12
C ALA A 13 -31.23 25.99 11.39
N LEU A 14 -30.60 27.15 11.57
CA LEU A 14 -29.27 27.44 11.01
C LEU A 14 -28.19 26.49 11.57
N LEU A 15 -28.24 26.18 12.86
CA LEU A 15 -27.31 25.22 13.47
C LEU A 15 -27.51 23.81 12.90
N LEU A 16 -28.75 23.36 12.76
CA LEU A 16 -29.07 22.07 12.15
C LEU A 16 -28.63 22.00 10.69
N LEU A 17 -28.82 23.08 9.92
CA LEU A 17 -28.39 23.16 8.53
C LEU A 17 -26.85 23.13 8.42
N LEU A 18 -26.15 23.80 9.34
CA LEU A 18 -24.70 23.79 9.39
C LEU A 18 -24.15 22.41 9.78
N ILE A 19 -24.77 21.73 10.75
CA ILE A 19 -24.43 20.35 11.12
C ILE A 19 -24.66 19.41 9.94
N LEU A 20 -25.80 19.52 9.26
CA LEU A 20 -26.09 18.72 8.06
C LEU A 20 -25.08 18.98 6.95
N LEU A 21 -24.69 20.24 6.72
CA LEU A 21 -23.66 20.62 5.75
C LEU A 21 -22.29 20.03 6.13
N LEU A 22 -21.90 20.06 7.41
CA LEU A 22 -20.67 19.45 7.90
C LEU A 22 -20.66 17.92 7.74
N ILE A 23 -21.80 17.25 7.96
CA ILE A 23 -21.94 15.81 7.73
C ILE A 23 -21.83 15.48 6.23
N LEU A 24 -22.45 16.28 5.37
CA LEU A 24 -22.35 16.11 3.91
C LEU A 24 -20.94 16.38 3.39
N LEU A 25 -20.21 17.33 3.99
CA LEU A 25 -18.81 17.64 3.69
C LEU A 25 -17.82 16.63 4.29
N SER A 26 -18.23 15.83 5.28
CA SER A 26 -17.40 14.75 5.86
C SER A 26 -17.40 13.48 5.00
N GLY A 27 -18.13 13.49 3.87
CA GLY A 27 -18.13 12.41 2.90
C GLY A 27 -16.78 12.29 2.19
N ALA A 28 -16.20 11.08 2.31
CA ALA A 28 -15.00 10.59 1.61
C ALA A 28 -13.64 11.09 2.12
N ALA A 29 -13.40 10.99 3.43
CA ALA A 29 -12.06 10.61 3.85
C ALA A 29 -11.83 9.16 3.39
N SER A 30 -11.07 8.96 2.31
CA SER A 30 -10.61 7.62 1.93
C SER A 30 -9.76 7.10 3.09
N ALA A 31 -10.29 6.13 3.83
CA ALA A 31 -9.48 5.43 4.83
C ALA A 31 -8.27 4.82 4.10
N GLU A 32 -7.07 4.98 4.67
CA GLU A 32 -5.92 4.24 4.13
C GLU A 32 -6.22 2.73 4.20
N PRO A 33 -5.75 1.95 3.22
CA PRO A 33 -5.96 0.51 3.19
C PRO A 33 -5.52 -0.11 4.51
N LYS A 34 -6.36 -0.99 5.08
CA LYS A 34 -6.02 -1.66 6.36
C LYS A 34 -4.73 -2.47 6.28
N HIS A 35 -4.41 -3.00 5.11
CA HIS A 35 -3.21 -3.80 4.88
C HIS A 35 -2.39 -3.25 3.72
N ARG A 36 -1.12 -2.97 3.98
CA ARG A 36 -0.17 -2.51 2.97
C ARG A 36 0.93 -3.56 2.85
N ILE A 37 0.91 -4.28 1.74
CA ILE A 37 1.76 -5.45 1.50
C ILE A 37 2.86 -5.03 0.53
N LEU A 38 4.10 -4.97 1.01
CA LEU A 38 5.25 -4.68 0.15
C LEU A 38 5.66 -5.93 -0.63
N GLY A 39 5.67 -5.86 -1.95
CA GLY A 39 6.32 -6.84 -2.81
C GLY A 39 7.75 -6.41 -3.10
N LEU A 40 8.72 -6.84 -2.29
CA LEU A 40 10.14 -6.58 -2.55
C LEU A 40 10.69 -7.73 -3.40
N GLY A 41 10.90 -7.49 -4.68
CA GLY A 41 11.43 -8.56 -5.53
C GLY A 41 12.07 -8.13 -6.84
N ASP A 42 12.17 -9.07 -7.77
CA ASP A 42 12.82 -8.86 -9.05
C ASP A 42 11.83 -8.59 -10.19
N SER A 43 12.17 -9.02 -11.41
CA SER A 43 11.31 -9.06 -12.58
C SER A 43 9.97 -9.77 -12.39
N LEU A 44 9.89 -10.81 -11.55
CA LEU A 44 8.64 -11.54 -11.31
C LEU A 44 7.64 -10.68 -10.54
N MET A 45 8.14 -9.90 -9.57
CA MET A 45 7.35 -8.89 -8.88
C MET A 45 7.02 -7.71 -9.81
N ALA A 46 8.00 -7.22 -10.58
CA ALA A 46 7.87 -6.06 -11.46
C ALA A 46 6.96 -6.30 -12.69
N GLY A 47 6.55 -7.54 -12.95
CA GLY A 47 5.73 -7.89 -14.11
C GLY A 47 6.47 -7.71 -15.45
N TYR A 48 7.77 -8.06 -15.50
CA TYR A 48 8.56 -7.91 -16.73
C TYR A 48 7.89 -8.61 -17.93
N GLY A 49 7.72 -7.86 -19.02
CA GLY A 49 7.10 -8.34 -20.25
C GLY A 49 5.57 -8.35 -20.25
N LEU A 50 4.91 -7.89 -19.19
CA LEU A 50 3.45 -7.84 -19.07
C LEU A 50 2.92 -6.41 -19.28
N ALA A 51 1.63 -6.30 -19.62
CA ALA A 51 0.97 -4.99 -19.67
C ALA A 51 0.72 -4.44 -18.25
N PRO A 52 0.54 -3.11 -18.11
CA PRO A 52 0.22 -2.51 -16.82
C PRO A 52 -1.02 -3.16 -16.18
N GLY A 53 -0.90 -3.54 -14.90
CA GLY A 53 -2.00 -4.19 -14.15
C GLY A 53 -2.09 -5.71 -14.35
N GLU A 54 -1.26 -6.32 -15.18
CA GLU A 54 -1.24 -7.78 -15.37
C GLU A 54 -0.22 -8.51 -14.50
N GLY A 55 0.73 -7.78 -13.90
CA GLY A 55 1.75 -8.31 -13.00
C GLY A 55 1.20 -8.87 -11.68
N PHE A 56 2.02 -9.66 -11.00
CA PHE A 56 1.66 -10.34 -9.76
C PHE A 56 1.07 -9.40 -8.69
N PRO A 57 1.65 -8.22 -8.38
CA PRO A 57 1.10 -7.31 -7.37
C PRO A 57 -0.36 -6.91 -7.63
N ALA A 58 -0.66 -6.52 -8.86
CA ALA A 58 -2.00 -6.08 -9.26
C ALA A 58 -3.01 -7.23 -9.19
N ARG A 59 -2.62 -8.44 -9.65
CA ARG A 59 -3.46 -9.64 -9.58
C ARG A 59 -3.70 -10.08 -8.14
N LEU A 60 -2.67 -10.05 -7.29
CA LEU A 60 -2.79 -10.37 -5.87
C LEU A 60 -3.72 -9.39 -5.17
N GLN A 61 -3.56 -8.09 -5.40
CA GLN A 61 -4.43 -7.06 -4.82
C GLN A 61 -5.89 -7.30 -5.21
N ALA A 62 -6.16 -7.54 -6.50
CA ALA A 62 -7.52 -7.82 -6.97
C ALA A 62 -8.10 -9.08 -6.31
N ALA A 63 -7.30 -10.15 -6.19
CA ALA A 63 -7.72 -11.39 -5.55
C ALA A 63 -8.01 -11.23 -4.04
N LEU A 64 -7.20 -10.44 -3.33
CA LEU A 64 -7.42 -10.13 -1.91
C LEU A 64 -8.69 -9.31 -1.69
N ARG A 65 -8.89 -8.27 -2.52
CA ARG A 65 -10.11 -7.45 -2.46
C ARG A 65 -11.36 -8.25 -2.79
N ALA A 66 -11.30 -9.16 -3.76
CA ALA A 66 -12.39 -10.09 -4.07
C ALA A 66 -12.76 -11.01 -2.89
N LYS A 67 -11.82 -11.23 -1.96
CA LYS A 67 -12.04 -11.96 -0.69
C LYS A 67 -12.45 -11.06 0.48
N GLY A 68 -12.74 -9.78 0.23
CA GLY A 68 -13.12 -8.81 1.27
C GLY A 68 -11.95 -8.29 2.11
N ILE A 69 -10.71 -8.54 1.69
CA ILE A 69 -9.51 -8.04 2.36
C ILE A 69 -9.16 -6.68 1.75
N ASP A 70 -9.29 -5.62 2.56
CA ASP A 70 -8.88 -4.27 2.18
C ASP A 70 -7.35 -4.16 2.21
N ALA A 71 -6.74 -4.53 1.08
CA ALA A 71 -5.31 -4.53 0.88
C ALA A 71 -4.89 -3.62 -0.29
N GLU A 72 -3.72 -3.01 -0.10
CA GLU A 72 -2.87 -2.44 -1.14
C GLU A 72 -1.62 -3.31 -1.26
N VAL A 73 -1.31 -3.76 -2.48
CA VAL A 73 -0.06 -4.48 -2.76
C VAL A 73 0.87 -3.52 -3.49
N ILE A 74 1.94 -3.12 -2.81
CA ILE A 74 2.93 -2.16 -3.29
C ILE A 74 3.96 -2.93 -4.11
N ASP A 75 4.03 -2.63 -5.40
CA ASP A 75 5.07 -3.17 -6.28
C ASP A 75 6.40 -2.45 -6.03
N ALA A 76 7.33 -3.16 -5.40
CA ALA A 76 8.73 -2.76 -5.29
C ALA A 76 9.62 -3.78 -6.01
N GLY A 77 9.16 -4.32 -7.13
CA GLY A 77 9.92 -5.15 -8.05
C GLY A 77 10.91 -4.32 -8.88
N VAL A 78 12.14 -4.81 -9.04
CA VAL A 78 13.12 -4.23 -9.96
C VAL A 78 13.69 -5.36 -10.82
N SER A 79 13.46 -5.29 -12.13
CA SER A 79 13.92 -6.34 -13.03
C SER A 79 15.43 -6.51 -12.99
N GLY A 80 15.89 -7.75 -12.75
CA GLY A 80 17.31 -8.09 -12.66
C GLY A 80 17.95 -7.89 -11.28
N ASP A 81 17.17 -7.53 -10.26
CA ASP A 81 17.67 -7.43 -8.88
C ASP A 81 18.18 -8.77 -8.36
N THR A 82 19.36 -8.70 -7.73
CA THR A 82 19.87 -9.76 -6.85
C THR A 82 19.44 -9.52 -5.41
N SER A 83 19.69 -10.50 -4.54
CA SER A 83 19.50 -10.36 -3.09
C SER A 83 20.25 -9.14 -2.52
N ALA A 84 21.45 -8.84 -3.02
CA ALA A 84 22.23 -7.67 -2.64
C ALA A 84 21.56 -6.36 -3.08
N GLY A 85 21.04 -6.32 -4.31
CA GLY A 85 20.33 -5.15 -4.85
C GLY A 85 19.08 -4.83 -4.05
N GLY A 86 18.24 -5.86 -3.80
CA GLY A 86 17.04 -5.71 -2.98
C GLY A 86 17.35 -5.24 -1.55
N ARG A 87 18.41 -5.78 -0.93
CA ARG A 87 18.89 -5.33 0.39
C ARG A 87 19.31 -3.86 0.38
N ALA A 88 20.06 -3.43 -0.62
CA ALA A 88 20.59 -2.06 -0.71
C ALA A 88 19.47 -1.00 -0.74
N ARG A 89 18.31 -1.34 -1.30
CA ARG A 89 17.14 -0.44 -1.42
C ARG A 89 16.01 -0.73 -0.42
N LEU A 90 16.26 -1.58 0.58
CA LEU A 90 15.25 -1.94 1.56
C LEU A 90 14.70 -0.70 2.29
N SER A 91 15.58 0.23 2.70
CA SER A 91 15.18 1.45 3.40
C SER A 91 14.20 2.32 2.61
N TRP A 92 14.44 2.48 1.30
CA TRP A 92 13.54 3.21 0.41
C TRP A 92 12.19 2.50 0.24
N SER A 93 12.21 1.17 0.12
CA SER A 93 10.99 0.36 0.01
C SER A 93 10.16 0.42 1.29
N MET A 94 10.82 0.46 2.46
CA MET A 94 10.18 0.57 3.78
C MET A 94 9.66 1.97 4.11
N ALA A 95 10.03 3.01 3.35
CA ALA A 95 9.47 4.36 3.51
C ALA A 95 7.95 4.37 3.29
N ALA A 96 7.45 3.41 2.52
CA ALA A 96 6.04 3.15 2.36
C ALA A 96 5.39 2.55 3.61
N LYS A 97 6.06 2.30 4.74
CA LYS A 97 5.46 1.80 5.99
C LYS A 97 4.50 0.59 5.80
N PRO A 98 4.93 -0.48 5.13
CA PRO A 98 4.09 -1.65 4.93
C PRO A 98 3.81 -2.37 6.26
N THR A 99 2.67 -3.06 6.33
CA THR A 99 2.28 -3.92 7.47
C THR A 99 2.63 -5.39 7.25
N ALA A 100 2.96 -5.76 6.01
CA ALA A 100 3.42 -7.09 5.62
C ALA A 100 4.35 -6.98 4.42
N ALA A 101 5.21 -7.98 4.21
CA ALA A 101 6.10 -8.02 3.06
C ALA A 101 6.14 -9.42 2.43
N ILE A 102 6.27 -9.46 1.11
CA ILE A 102 6.59 -10.63 0.30
C ILE A 102 8.00 -10.37 -0.26
N ILE A 103 8.94 -11.25 0.06
CA ILE A 103 10.32 -11.17 -0.40
C ILE A 103 10.52 -12.19 -1.52
N GLU A 104 10.85 -11.72 -2.70
CA GLU A 104 11.03 -12.52 -3.92
C GLU A 104 12.36 -12.13 -4.56
N LEU A 105 13.47 -12.67 -4.05
CA LEU A 105 14.83 -12.36 -4.49
C LEU A 105 15.68 -13.64 -4.48
N GLY A 106 16.72 -13.68 -5.32
CA GLY A 106 17.67 -14.79 -5.38
C GLY A 106 17.74 -15.47 -6.75
N ALA A 107 16.73 -15.31 -7.61
CA ALA A 107 16.75 -15.90 -8.95
C ALA A 107 17.92 -15.35 -9.79
N ASN A 108 18.14 -14.03 -9.77
CA ASN A 108 19.27 -13.40 -10.47
C ASN A 108 20.63 -13.75 -9.86
N ASP A 109 20.72 -14.00 -8.55
CA ASP A 109 21.93 -14.48 -7.91
C ASP A 109 22.32 -15.85 -8.48
N GLY A 110 21.34 -16.76 -8.55
CA GLY A 110 21.50 -18.09 -9.14
C GLY A 110 21.85 -18.05 -10.64
N LEU A 111 21.13 -17.25 -11.43
CA LEU A 111 21.39 -17.08 -12.87
C LEU A 111 22.79 -16.51 -13.16
N ARG A 112 23.36 -15.74 -12.23
CA ARG A 112 24.70 -15.16 -12.35
C ARG A 112 25.79 -16.02 -11.71
N GLY A 113 25.44 -17.14 -11.09
CA GLY A 113 26.40 -18.03 -10.44
C GLY A 113 27.08 -17.39 -9.22
N LEU A 114 26.37 -16.53 -8.49
CA LEU A 114 26.88 -15.97 -7.23
C LEU A 114 26.92 -17.04 -6.13
N ASP A 115 27.75 -16.82 -5.11
CA ASP A 115 27.84 -17.73 -3.96
C ASP A 115 26.49 -17.78 -3.22
N PRO A 116 25.87 -18.97 -3.03
CA PRO A 116 24.65 -19.12 -2.26
C PRO A 116 24.73 -18.56 -0.84
N GLU A 117 25.92 -18.55 -0.22
CA GLU A 117 26.12 -17.98 1.10
C GLU A 117 25.97 -16.45 1.11
N GLU A 118 26.32 -15.76 0.01
CA GLU A 118 26.02 -14.34 -0.15
C GLU A 118 24.52 -14.09 -0.25
N THR A 119 23.82 -14.92 -1.03
CA THR A 119 22.36 -14.86 -1.16
C THR A 119 21.69 -15.04 0.21
N TYR A 120 22.11 -16.07 0.96
CA TYR A 120 21.61 -16.35 2.29
C TYR A 120 21.86 -15.17 3.26
N ARG A 121 23.07 -14.62 3.30
CA ARG A 121 23.41 -13.47 4.16
C ARG A 121 22.59 -12.23 3.82
N ASN A 122 22.36 -11.96 2.53
CA ASN A 122 21.56 -10.81 2.10
C ASN A 122 20.09 -10.97 2.47
N LEU A 123 19.49 -12.13 2.19
CA LEU A 123 18.10 -12.41 2.56
C LEU A 123 17.92 -12.38 4.09
N SER A 124 18.85 -12.97 4.84
CA SER A 124 18.81 -12.95 6.30
C SER A 124 18.84 -11.53 6.85
N ALA A 125 19.65 -10.65 6.26
CA ALA A 125 19.71 -9.24 6.64
C ALA A 125 18.51 -8.40 6.18
N ILE A 126 17.69 -8.90 5.26
CA ILE A 126 16.40 -8.28 4.91
C ILE A 126 15.32 -8.65 5.94
N LEU A 127 15.40 -9.86 6.49
CA LEU A 127 14.38 -10.41 7.40
C LEU A 127 14.55 -9.99 8.87
N ILE A 128 15.69 -9.39 9.24
CA ILE A 128 16.03 -8.96 10.62
C ILE A 128 16.04 -7.43 10.68
#